data_AF-A0A1X7U183-F1
#
_entry.id   AF-A0A1X7U183-F1
#
_cell.length_a   1.000
_cell.length_b   1.000
_cell.length_c   1.000
_cell.angle_alpha   90.00
_cell.angle_beta   90.00
_cell.angle_gamma   90.00
#
_symmetry.space_group_name_H-M   'P 1'
#
loop_
_entity.id
_entity.type
_entity.pdbx_description
1 polymer ?
#
loop_
_entity_poly.entity_id
_entity_poly.type
_entity_poly.pdbx_seq_one_letter_code
_entity_poly.pdbx_strand_id
1 'polypeptide(L)'
;MATGSNTLQIKMEDVTIDATKKLNIPVKYPNYAEKHHIFDLFQHMLQELLLHRPNDPISFLQDLLRRPTDVPGIVIYGPPASGQNTLSKLIARKLRLVHIKPTILLEENENGGSDKQELIEDALPDKLASLIYERLQRADSKAKGWIMEGYPRTREQALALQGRGILVKHFVLLEGPDPVLIERYAGKRVDSVTGDVYHVIFSPPDDPRVAERLVEEKGGVQFHMHSKLEAYHRHSEQMLKCYADVTKRFCCDQPIQDLLVAVSLFLDTRERTMSPHIPRVVLLGPTGSGKSLQAAQLAEKYRIVNVDCSHLLKQVLASGSTLGQQMKPFHDKHMPSTSSNNNNAMNVFSIDDLASTVACTVRDLKKQITPT
;
A
#
# COMPACT_ATOMS: atom_id res chain seq x y z
N MET A 1 -34.64 -49.18 10.53
CA MET A 1 -35.46 -47.96 10.42
C MET A 1 -35.10 -47.05 11.58
N ALA A 2 -34.42 -45.93 11.31
CA ALA A 2 -34.36 -44.74 12.16
C ALA A 2 -33.52 -43.67 11.43
N THR A 3 -34.12 -43.02 10.45
CA THR A 3 -33.62 -41.78 9.85
C THR A 3 -33.92 -40.63 10.82
N GLY A 4 -32.92 -40.20 11.59
CA GLY A 4 -33.01 -39.02 12.44
C GLY A 4 -32.57 -37.77 11.69
N SER A 5 -33.51 -37.12 11.01
CA SER A 5 -33.31 -35.78 10.44
C SER A 5 -33.22 -34.77 11.58
N ASN A 6 -32.01 -34.31 11.92
CA ASN A 6 -31.81 -33.17 12.80
C ASN A 6 -32.10 -31.88 12.02
N THR A 7 -33.39 -31.55 11.89
CA THR A 7 -33.83 -30.24 11.41
C THR A 7 -33.54 -29.22 12.51
N LEU A 8 -32.50 -28.42 12.31
CA LEU A 8 -32.25 -27.21 13.10
C LEU A 8 -33.44 -26.26 12.90
N GLN A 9 -34.42 -26.32 13.80
CA GLN A 9 -35.48 -25.32 13.88
C GLN A 9 -34.88 -24.00 14.37
N ILE A 10 -34.48 -23.15 13.43
CA ILE A 10 -34.24 -21.74 13.69
C ILE A 10 -35.60 -21.14 13.99
N LYS A 11 -35.89 -20.87 15.28
CA LYS A 11 -37.03 -20.04 15.66
C LYS A 11 -36.76 -18.64 15.12
N MET A 12 -37.38 -18.30 13.99
CA MET A 12 -37.51 -16.92 13.56
C MET A 12 -38.55 -16.28 14.48
N GLU A 13 -38.09 -15.73 15.60
CA GLU A 13 -38.88 -14.73 16.32
C GLU A 13 -39.10 -13.56 15.36
N ASP A 14 -40.34 -13.08 15.25
CA ASP A 14 -40.73 -11.95 14.42
C ASP A 14 -39.91 -10.71 14.80
N VAL A 15 -38.78 -10.51 14.12
CA VAL A 15 -37.99 -9.29 14.21
C VAL A 15 -38.81 -8.21 13.53
N THR A 16 -39.61 -7.50 14.30
CA THR A 16 -40.14 -6.19 13.91
C THR A 16 -38.94 -5.27 13.75
N ILE A 17 -38.48 -5.11 12.50
CA ILE A 17 -37.38 -4.21 12.15
C ILE A 17 -37.91 -2.78 12.27
N ASP A 18 -37.82 -2.24 13.48
CA ASP A 18 -37.99 -0.82 13.73
C ASP A 18 -36.85 -0.07 13.03
N ALA A 19 -37.15 0.50 11.85
CA ALA A 19 -36.19 1.21 11.01
C ALA A 19 -35.56 2.44 11.69
N THR A 20 -36.03 2.84 12.88
CA THR A 20 -35.48 3.94 13.68
C THR A 20 -34.47 3.49 14.73
N LYS A 21 -34.39 2.19 15.06
CA LYS A 21 -33.35 1.65 15.95
C LYS A 21 -32.04 1.50 15.19
N LYS A 22 -30.99 2.18 15.66
CA LYS A 22 -29.62 1.93 15.17
C LYS A 22 -29.30 0.44 15.35
N LEU A 23 -28.94 -0.22 14.24
CA LEU A 23 -28.40 -1.57 14.23
C LEU A 23 -27.23 -1.64 15.23
N ASN A 24 -27.47 -2.28 16.36
CA ASN A 24 -26.48 -2.41 17.42
C ASN A 24 -25.59 -3.62 17.09
N ILE A 25 -24.66 -3.43 16.15
CA ILE A 25 -23.70 -4.49 15.77
C ILE A 25 -22.82 -4.76 17.00
N PRO A 26 -22.87 -5.97 17.58
CA PRO A 26 -22.09 -6.23 18.78
C PRO A 26 -20.59 -6.09 18.49
N VAL A 27 -19.85 -5.43 19.40
CA VAL A 27 -18.44 -5.04 19.20
C VAL A 27 -17.51 -6.23 18.88
N LYS A 28 -17.94 -7.46 19.18
CA LYS A 28 -17.19 -8.69 18.87
C LYS A 28 -17.19 -9.04 17.37
N TYR A 29 -18.24 -8.68 16.61
CA TYR A 29 -18.37 -9.07 15.20
C TYR A 29 -17.34 -8.38 14.29
N PRO A 30 -17.13 -7.05 14.35
CA PRO A 30 -16.10 -6.40 13.52
C PRO A 30 -14.70 -6.92 13.82
N ASN A 31 -14.36 -7.13 15.09
CA ASN A 31 -13.05 -7.64 15.49
C ASN A 31 -12.80 -9.07 14.99
N TYR A 32 -13.82 -9.93 15.00
CA TYR A 32 -13.71 -11.28 14.45
C TYR A 32 -13.57 -11.24 12.92
N ALA A 33 -14.39 -10.43 12.25
CA ALA A 33 -14.35 -10.30 10.80
C ALA A 33 -13.03 -9.72 10.30
N GLU A 34 -12.46 -8.72 10.99
CA GLU A 34 -11.13 -8.17 10.71
C GLU A 34 -10.03 -9.22 10.97
N LYS A 35 -10.06 -9.89 12.12
CA LYS A 35 -9.04 -10.90 12.48
C LYS A 35 -8.97 -12.05 11.47
N HIS A 36 -10.12 -12.46 10.95
CA HIS A 36 -10.23 -13.58 10.04
C HIS A 36 -10.39 -13.16 8.57
N HIS A 37 -10.23 -11.87 8.25
CA HIS A 37 -10.30 -11.36 6.87
C HIS A 37 -11.57 -11.77 6.12
N ILE A 38 -12.70 -11.85 6.84
CA ILE A 38 -13.93 -12.45 6.32
C ILE A 38 -14.47 -11.62 5.15
N PHE A 39 -14.52 -10.30 5.29
CA PHE A 39 -14.99 -9.42 4.23
C PHE A 39 -14.09 -9.43 3.00
N ASP A 40 -12.77 -9.43 3.21
CA ASP A 40 -11.78 -9.49 2.13
C ASP A 40 -11.94 -10.80 1.34
N LEU A 41 -12.16 -11.91 2.06
CA LEU A 41 -12.42 -13.21 1.47
C LEU A 41 -13.70 -13.22 0.63
N PHE A 42 -14.82 -12.74 1.17
CA PHE A 42 -16.09 -12.67 0.43
C PHE A 42 -15.99 -11.76 -0.79
N GLN A 43 -15.34 -10.61 -0.65
CA GLN A 43 -15.13 -9.68 -1.76
C GLN A 43 -14.27 -10.33 -2.85
N HIS A 44 -13.17 -10.98 -2.49
CA HIS A 44 -12.30 -11.69 -3.43
C HIS A 44 -13.06 -12.83 -4.14
N MET A 45 -13.81 -13.65 -3.40
CA MET A 45 -14.64 -14.71 -3.97
C MET A 45 -15.67 -14.18 -4.97
N LEU A 46 -16.34 -13.08 -4.62
CA LEU A 46 -17.32 -12.45 -5.51
C LEU A 46 -16.66 -11.85 -6.75
N GLN A 47 -15.53 -11.17 -6.60
CA GLN A 47 -14.75 -10.62 -7.72
C GLN A 47 -14.34 -11.72 -8.69
N GLU A 48 -13.76 -12.81 -8.21
CA GLU A 48 -13.31 -13.94 -9.03
C GLU A 48 -14.47 -14.61 -9.78
N LEU A 49 -15.63 -14.78 -9.14
CA LEU A 49 -16.83 -15.31 -9.80
C LEU A 49 -17.32 -14.40 -10.93
N LEU A 50 -17.32 -13.08 -10.72
CA LEU A 50 -17.77 -12.11 -11.72
C LEU A 50 -16.80 -11.99 -12.90
N LEU A 51 -15.50 -12.13 -12.63
CA LEU A 51 -14.44 -12.11 -13.63
C LEU A 51 -14.45 -13.37 -14.49
N HIS A 52 -14.48 -14.55 -13.88
CA HIS A 52 -14.34 -15.82 -14.60
C HIS A 52 -15.65 -16.42 -15.09
N ARG A 53 -16.79 -16.06 -14.48
CA ARG A 53 -18.13 -16.55 -14.82
C ARG A 53 -18.15 -18.07 -15.06
N PRO A 54 -17.68 -18.89 -14.10
CA PRO A 54 -17.60 -20.34 -14.28
C PRO A 54 -18.99 -20.96 -14.42
N ASN A 55 -19.09 -22.07 -15.18
CA ASN A 55 -20.33 -22.82 -15.33
C ASN A 55 -20.80 -23.46 -14.02
N ASP A 56 -19.85 -23.85 -13.15
CA ASP A 56 -20.13 -24.34 -11.79
C ASP A 56 -19.45 -23.43 -10.75
N PRO A 57 -20.18 -22.46 -10.18
CA PRO A 57 -19.61 -21.49 -9.25
C PRO A 57 -19.21 -22.10 -7.90
N ILE A 58 -19.89 -23.16 -7.44
CA ILE A 58 -19.62 -23.72 -6.10
C ILE A 58 -18.30 -24.49 -6.12
N SER A 59 -18.09 -25.35 -7.12
CA SER A 59 -16.83 -26.08 -7.28
C SER A 59 -15.65 -25.12 -7.49
N PHE A 60 -15.84 -24.07 -8.32
CA PHE A 60 -14.84 -23.03 -8.52
C PHE A 60 -14.44 -22.33 -7.21
N LEU A 61 -15.42 -21.99 -6.35
CA LEU A 61 -15.13 -21.37 -5.05
C LEU A 61 -14.37 -22.31 -4.11
N GLN A 62 -14.67 -23.61 -4.11
CA GLN A 62 -13.94 -24.58 -3.29
C GLN A 62 -12.45 -24.64 -3.69
N ASP A 63 -12.17 -24.63 -4.99
CA ASP A 63 -10.80 -24.58 -5.50
C ASP A 63 -10.14 -23.23 -5.23
N LEU A 64 -10.88 -22.13 -5.33
CA LEU A 64 -10.38 -20.79 -5.02
C LEU A 64 -9.96 -20.68 -3.55
N LEU A 65 -10.74 -21.23 -2.62
CA LEU A 65 -10.45 -21.25 -1.19
C LEU A 65 -9.20 -22.07 -0.82
N ARG A 66 -8.75 -22.97 -1.70
CA ARG A 66 -7.51 -23.75 -1.53
C ARG A 66 -6.27 -23.00 -2.00
N ARG A 67 -6.43 -21.91 -2.74
CA ARG A 67 -5.32 -21.08 -3.26
C ARG A 67 -4.90 -20.04 -2.22
N PRO A 68 -3.63 -19.59 -2.22
CA PRO A 68 -3.23 -18.44 -1.44
C PRO A 68 -4.03 -17.20 -1.90
N THR A 69 -4.70 -16.55 -0.96
CA THR A 69 -5.71 -15.51 -1.23
C THR A 69 -5.14 -14.10 -1.37
N ASP A 70 -3.86 -13.88 -1.07
CA ASP A 70 -3.26 -12.54 -1.06
C ASP A 70 -1.92 -12.52 -1.79
N VAL A 71 -1.99 -12.60 -3.12
CA VAL A 71 -0.82 -12.37 -3.98
C VAL A 71 -0.78 -10.91 -4.43
N PRO A 72 0.30 -10.17 -4.16
CA PRO A 72 0.34 -8.75 -4.47
C PRO A 72 0.49 -8.53 -5.99
N GLY A 73 -0.37 -7.68 -6.54
CA GLY A 73 -0.20 -7.08 -7.86
C GLY A 73 0.26 -5.64 -7.71
N ILE A 74 1.51 -5.36 -8.09
CA ILE A 74 2.15 -4.05 -7.88
C ILE A 74 2.51 -3.45 -9.23
N VAL A 75 2.22 -2.16 -9.40
CA VAL A 75 2.73 -1.36 -10.53
C VAL A 75 3.64 -0.27 -9.98
N ILE A 76 4.84 -0.13 -10.57
CA ILE A 76 5.70 1.03 -10.37
C ILE A 76 5.65 1.89 -11.63
N TYR A 77 5.28 3.14 -11.46
CA TYR A 77 5.10 4.12 -12.52
C TYR A 77 5.72 5.47 -12.14
N GLY A 78 5.97 6.33 -13.13
CA GLY A 78 6.60 7.64 -12.96
C GLY A 78 7.33 8.08 -14.24
N PRO A 79 8.06 9.20 -14.18
CA PRO A 79 8.76 9.71 -15.35
C PRO A 79 10.03 8.87 -15.67
N PRO A 80 10.56 8.96 -16.89
CA PRO A 80 11.87 8.37 -17.22
C PRO A 80 12.97 8.84 -16.25
N ALA A 81 14.00 8.01 -16.05
CA ALA A 81 15.11 8.27 -15.12
C ALA A 81 14.75 8.42 -13.62
N SER A 82 13.50 8.15 -13.21
CA SER A 82 13.09 8.16 -11.80
C SER A 82 13.58 6.96 -10.98
N GLY A 83 14.24 5.97 -11.61
CA GLY A 83 14.78 4.79 -10.92
C GLY A 83 13.83 3.60 -10.81
N GLN A 84 12.75 3.58 -11.61
CA GLN A 84 11.72 2.52 -11.59
C GLN A 84 12.30 1.11 -11.76
N ASN A 85 13.24 0.93 -12.69
CA ASN A 85 13.87 -0.37 -12.96
C ASN A 85 14.66 -0.90 -11.78
N THR A 86 15.50 -0.05 -11.21
CA THR A 86 16.28 -0.41 -10.03
C THR A 86 15.36 -0.74 -8.87
N LEU A 87 14.34 0.09 -8.63
CA LEU A 87 13.38 -0.11 -7.55
C LEU A 87 12.53 -1.39 -7.75
N SER A 88 12.04 -1.65 -8.97
CA SER A 88 11.22 -2.80 -9.30
C SER A 88 11.98 -4.10 -9.07
N LYS A 89 13.25 -4.18 -9.51
CA LYS A 89 14.15 -5.32 -9.28
C LYS A 89 14.41 -5.54 -7.79
N LEU A 90 14.68 -4.48 -7.03
CA LEU A 90 14.92 -4.58 -5.59
C LEU A 90 13.70 -5.08 -4.83
N ILE A 91 12.51 -4.54 -5.14
CA ILE A 91 11.24 -4.98 -4.52
C ILE A 91 10.90 -6.41 -4.94
N ALA A 92 11.06 -6.74 -6.22
CA ALA A 92 10.83 -8.10 -6.72
C ALA A 92 11.70 -9.13 -5.97
N ARG A 93 12.99 -8.83 -5.76
CA ARG A 93 13.88 -9.71 -4.98
C ARG A 93 13.46 -9.80 -3.51
N LYS A 94 13.16 -8.66 -2.87
CA LYS A 94 12.80 -8.60 -1.45
C LYS A 94 11.51 -9.36 -1.15
N LEU A 95 10.48 -9.18 -1.97
CA LEU A 95 9.16 -9.80 -1.81
C LEU A 95 9.02 -11.12 -2.60
N ARG A 96 10.08 -11.54 -3.30
CA ARG A 96 10.11 -12.74 -4.18
C ARG A 96 9.02 -12.75 -5.25
N LEU A 97 8.69 -11.58 -5.78
CA LEU A 97 7.67 -11.41 -6.83
C LEU A 97 8.23 -11.73 -8.21
N VAL A 98 7.32 -12.05 -9.12
CA VAL A 98 7.64 -12.11 -10.54
C VAL A 98 7.77 -10.68 -11.07
N HIS A 99 8.95 -10.29 -11.54
CA HIS A 99 9.15 -9.01 -12.24
C HIS A 99 8.70 -9.14 -13.70
N ILE A 100 7.79 -8.25 -14.11
CA ILE A 100 7.21 -8.24 -15.44
C ILE A 100 7.52 -6.89 -16.09
N LYS A 101 8.24 -6.94 -17.21
CA LYS A 101 8.51 -5.78 -18.05
C LYS A 101 7.88 -6.01 -19.44
N PRO A 102 6.85 -5.25 -19.83
CA PRO A 102 6.16 -5.47 -21.11
C PRO A 102 7.07 -5.41 -22.34
N THR A 103 8.11 -4.57 -22.33
CA THR A 103 9.10 -4.51 -23.42
C THR A 103 9.74 -5.87 -23.68
N ILE A 104 10.12 -6.59 -22.60
CA ILE A 104 10.75 -7.92 -22.69
C ILE A 104 9.74 -8.94 -23.21
N LEU A 105 8.48 -8.87 -22.76
CA LEU A 105 7.43 -9.75 -23.27
C LEU A 105 7.19 -9.54 -24.77
N LEU A 106 7.30 -8.31 -25.27
CA LEU A 106 7.23 -8.05 -26.71
C LEU A 106 8.46 -8.56 -27.45
N GLU A 107 9.67 -8.35 -26.92
CA GLU A 107 10.93 -8.87 -27.51
C GLU A 107 10.92 -10.40 -27.64
N GLU A 108 10.38 -11.12 -26.66
CA GLU A 108 10.25 -12.58 -26.71
C GLU A 108 9.26 -13.07 -27.78
N ASN A 109 8.28 -12.24 -28.16
CA ASN A 109 7.20 -12.60 -29.09
C ASN A 109 7.35 -11.95 -30.48
N GLU A 110 8.18 -10.92 -30.64
CA GLU A 110 8.42 -10.19 -31.88
C GLU A 110 9.92 -9.92 -32.09
N ASN A 111 10.45 -10.27 -33.27
CA ASN A 111 11.85 -10.04 -33.67
C ASN A 111 12.13 -8.56 -34.01
N GLY A 112 11.90 -7.63 -33.09
CA GLY A 112 12.10 -6.19 -33.23
C GLY A 112 13.17 -5.64 -32.29
N GLY A 113 13.79 -4.49 -32.64
CA GLY A 113 14.71 -3.75 -31.77
C GLY A 113 14.01 -2.68 -30.91
N SER A 114 14.70 -2.23 -29.85
CA SER A 114 14.17 -1.43 -28.72
C SER A 114 13.39 -0.15 -29.08
N ASP A 115 13.86 0.64 -30.05
CA ASP A 115 13.21 1.93 -30.39
C ASP A 115 11.88 1.77 -31.13
N LYS A 116 11.68 0.66 -31.85
CA LYS A 116 10.40 0.38 -32.50
C LYS A 116 9.37 -0.13 -31.50
N GLN A 117 9.81 -0.75 -30.40
CA GLN A 117 8.93 -1.37 -29.44
C GLN A 117 8.15 -0.36 -28.59
N GLU A 118 8.73 0.74 -28.12
CA GLU A 118 7.96 1.78 -27.38
C GLU A 118 6.80 2.34 -28.23
N LEU A 119 7.01 2.53 -29.54
CA LEU A 119 5.97 2.96 -30.48
C LEU A 119 4.91 1.87 -30.76
N ILE A 120 5.31 0.59 -30.73
CA ILE A 120 4.40 -0.56 -30.88
C ILE A 120 3.56 -0.74 -29.61
N GLU A 121 4.12 -0.47 -28.42
CA GLU A 121 3.42 -0.57 -27.14
C GLU A 121 2.20 0.35 -27.06
N ASP A 122 2.37 1.59 -27.53
CA ASP A 122 1.30 2.58 -27.53
C ASP A 122 0.27 2.32 -28.64
N ALA A 123 0.68 1.67 -29.74
CA ALA A 123 -0.20 1.38 -30.88
C ALA A 123 -1.11 0.16 -30.68
N LEU A 124 -0.76 -0.79 -29.79
CA LEU A 124 -1.52 -2.04 -29.61
C LEU A 124 -1.83 -2.36 -28.12
N PRO A 125 -2.64 -1.54 -27.43
CA PRO A 125 -2.98 -1.76 -26.02
C PRO A 125 -3.57 -3.15 -25.73
N ASP A 126 -4.48 -3.63 -26.58
CA ASP A 126 -5.16 -4.91 -26.38
C ASP A 126 -4.25 -6.14 -26.53
N LYS A 127 -3.36 -6.12 -27.52
CA LYS A 127 -2.44 -7.25 -27.76
C LYS A 127 -1.50 -7.43 -26.57
N LEU A 128 -0.94 -6.32 -26.09
CA LEU A 128 -0.10 -6.30 -24.90
C LEU A 128 -0.84 -6.76 -23.65
N ALA A 129 -2.03 -6.25 -23.43
CA ALA A 129 -2.83 -6.64 -22.27
C ALA A 129 -3.15 -8.16 -22.28
N SER A 130 -3.33 -8.77 -23.46
CA SER A 130 -3.46 -10.22 -23.60
C SER A 130 -2.17 -10.97 -23.24
N LEU A 131 -1.01 -10.53 -23.73
CA LEU A 131 0.29 -11.16 -23.39
C LEU A 131 0.59 -11.06 -21.89
N ILE A 132 0.32 -9.90 -21.30
CA ILE A 132 0.45 -9.69 -19.85
C ILE A 132 -0.49 -10.63 -19.10
N TYR A 133 -1.76 -10.72 -19.51
CA TYR A 133 -2.73 -11.62 -18.89
C TYR A 133 -2.23 -13.07 -18.92
N GLU A 134 -1.77 -13.58 -20.06
CA GLU A 134 -1.22 -14.93 -20.19
C GLU A 134 0.00 -15.14 -19.28
N ARG A 135 0.89 -14.16 -19.19
CA ARG A 135 2.06 -14.21 -18.30
C ARG A 135 1.66 -14.29 -16.83
N LEU A 136 0.61 -13.58 -16.43
CA LEU A 136 0.06 -13.57 -15.08
C LEU A 136 -0.68 -14.86 -14.73
N GLN A 137 -1.20 -15.59 -15.71
CA GLN A 137 -1.89 -16.86 -15.48
C GLN A 137 -0.95 -18.03 -15.12
N ARG A 138 0.37 -17.85 -15.27
CA ARG A 138 1.39 -18.85 -14.92
C ARG A 138 1.45 -19.12 -13.41
N ALA A 139 1.89 -20.32 -13.04
CA ALA A 139 1.88 -20.79 -11.65
C ALA A 139 2.79 -19.95 -10.72
N ASP A 140 3.89 -19.42 -11.23
CA ASP A 140 4.80 -18.55 -10.48
C ASP A 140 4.13 -17.23 -10.09
N SER A 141 3.48 -16.55 -11.06
CA SER A 141 2.77 -15.29 -10.84
C SER A 141 1.56 -15.47 -9.92
N LYS A 142 0.82 -16.58 -10.04
CA LYS A 142 -0.31 -16.91 -9.17
C LYS A 142 0.09 -17.30 -7.75
N ALA A 143 1.29 -17.83 -7.53
CA ALA A 143 1.74 -18.26 -6.21
C ALA A 143 2.51 -17.15 -5.47
N LYS A 144 3.29 -16.35 -6.19
CA LYS A 144 4.20 -15.35 -5.61
C LYS A 144 3.67 -13.93 -5.71
N GLY A 145 2.75 -13.66 -6.63
CA GLY A 145 2.41 -12.29 -7.05
C GLY A 145 3.39 -11.75 -8.07
N TRP A 146 3.17 -10.49 -8.46
CA TRP A 146 3.85 -9.87 -9.58
C TRP A 146 4.07 -8.37 -9.36
N ILE A 147 5.12 -7.87 -9.98
CA ILE A 147 5.43 -6.45 -10.04
C ILE A 147 5.69 -6.05 -11.49
N MET A 148 4.99 -5.02 -11.93
CA MET A 148 5.07 -4.49 -13.28
C MET A 148 5.69 -3.10 -13.25
N GLU A 149 6.53 -2.81 -14.23
CA GLU A 149 7.27 -1.57 -14.32
C GLU A 149 6.92 -0.82 -15.61
N GLY A 150 6.67 0.49 -15.49
CA GLY A 150 6.60 1.39 -16.64
C GLY A 150 5.39 1.15 -17.57
N TYR A 151 4.39 0.41 -17.10
CA TYR A 151 3.13 0.12 -17.79
C TYR A 151 2.00 -0.03 -16.76
N PRO A 152 0.78 0.45 -17.04
CA PRO A 152 0.34 1.16 -18.24
C PRO A 152 0.87 2.61 -18.32
N ARG A 153 1.07 3.13 -19.53
CA ARG A 153 1.49 4.51 -19.83
C ARG A 153 0.34 5.39 -20.29
N THR A 154 -0.66 4.81 -20.94
CA THR A 154 -1.85 5.52 -21.42
C THR A 154 -3.11 5.04 -20.72
N ARG A 155 -4.19 5.82 -20.85
CA ARG A 155 -5.51 5.46 -20.31
C ARG A 155 -6.06 4.22 -21.01
N GLU A 156 -5.84 4.09 -22.31
CA GLU A 156 -6.29 2.96 -23.13
C GLU A 156 -5.65 1.66 -22.64
N GLN A 157 -4.34 1.68 -22.34
CA GLN A 157 -3.62 0.54 -21.78
C GLN A 157 -4.15 0.16 -20.39
N ALA A 158 -4.42 1.15 -19.52
CA ALA A 158 -5.00 0.91 -18.21
C ALA A 158 -6.38 0.24 -18.31
N LEU A 159 -7.24 0.75 -19.20
CA LEU A 159 -8.56 0.16 -19.46
C LEU A 159 -8.45 -1.26 -20.04
N ALA A 160 -7.49 -1.51 -20.92
CA ALA A 160 -7.26 -2.84 -21.51
C ALA A 160 -6.84 -3.88 -20.46
N LEU A 161 -6.03 -3.49 -19.46
CA LEU A 161 -5.70 -4.33 -18.31
C LEU A 161 -6.93 -4.58 -17.42
N GLN A 162 -7.64 -3.52 -17.05
CA GLN A 162 -8.83 -3.60 -16.19
C GLN A 162 -9.93 -4.45 -16.82
N GLY A 163 -10.17 -4.30 -18.13
CA GLY A 163 -11.15 -5.08 -18.89
C GLY A 163 -10.84 -6.58 -18.94
N ARG A 164 -9.58 -6.98 -18.70
CA ARG A 164 -9.14 -8.38 -18.59
C ARG A 164 -9.11 -8.90 -17.15
N GLY A 165 -9.60 -8.11 -16.18
CA GLY A 165 -9.60 -8.49 -14.78
C GLY A 165 -8.24 -8.39 -14.09
N ILE A 166 -7.27 -7.68 -14.69
CA ILE A 166 -5.97 -7.46 -14.06
C ILE A 166 -6.13 -6.29 -13.08
N LEU A 167 -6.34 -6.62 -11.82
CA LEU A 167 -6.51 -5.67 -10.73
C LEU A 167 -5.16 -5.36 -10.08
N VAL A 168 -4.80 -4.08 -10.05
CA VAL A 168 -3.60 -3.59 -9.37
C VAL A 168 -3.96 -3.29 -7.92
N LYS A 169 -3.24 -3.91 -6.98
CA LYS A 169 -3.42 -3.67 -5.54
C LYS A 169 -2.65 -2.43 -5.07
N HIS A 170 -1.42 -2.27 -5.54
CA HIS A 170 -0.59 -1.12 -5.18
C HIS A 170 -0.06 -0.43 -6.44
N PHE A 171 -0.32 0.87 -6.55
CA PHE A 171 0.21 1.71 -7.62
C PHE A 171 1.21 2.70 -7.04
N VAL A 172 2.50 2.45 -7.25
CA VAL A 172 3.60 3.27 -6.74
C VAL A 172 3.97 4.30 -7.80
N LEU A 173 3.67 5.58 -7.53
CA LEU A 173 4.05 6.69 -8.38
C LEU A 173 5.33 7.35 -7.88
N LEU A 174 6.37 7.34 -8.72
CA LEU A 174 7.61 8.09 -8.50
C LEU A 174 7.49 9.48 -9.11
N GLU A 175 7.90 10.50 -8.37
CA GLU A 175 7.85 11.90 -8.80
C GLU A 175 9.20 12.57 -8.58
N GLY A 176 9.65 13.38 -9.53
CA GLY A 176 10.88 14.15 -9.41
C GLY A 176 10.86 15.35 -10.35
N PRO A 177 11.62 16.43 -10.04
CA PRO A 177 11.73 17.57 -10.93
C PRO A 177 12.41 17.18 -12.26
N ASP A 178 11.85 17.63 -13.39
CA ASP A 178 12.40 17.37 -14.73
C ASP A 178 13.91 17.65 -14.87
N PRO A 179 14.47 18.77 -14.34
CA PRO A 179 15.91 19.02 -14.41
C PRO A 179 16.75 17.93 -13.74
N VAL A 180 16.31 17.42 -12.59
CA VAL A 180 16.99 16.33 -11.87
C VAL A 180 16.92 15.03 -12.67
N LEU A 181 15.79 14.75 -13.30
CA LEU A 181 15.60 13.56 -14.12
C LEU A 181 16.47 13.59 -15.38
N ILE A 182 16.59 14.76 -16.02
CA ILE A 182 17.46 14.96 -17.20
C ILE A 182 18.92 14.72 -16.83
N GLU A 183 19.38 15.25 -15.69
CA GLU A 183 20.74 15.04 -15.18
C GLU A 183 20.99 13.55 -14.87
N ARG A 184 20.04 12.87 -14.21
CA ARG A 184 20.10 11.43 -13.95
C ARG A 184 20.14 10.59 -15.22
N TYR A 185 19.42 11.02 -16.26
CA TYR A 185 19.44 10.33 -17.54
C TYR A 185 20.81 10.47 -18.22
N ALA A 186 21.48 11.63 -18.10
CA ALA A 186 22.82 11.84 -18.66
C ALA A 186 23.89 10.93 -18.04
N GLY A 187 23.77 10.66 -16.74
CA GLY A 187 24.65 9.73 -16.04
C GLY A 187 24.28 8.25 -16.20
N LYS A 188 23.19 7.91 -16.90
CA LYS A 188 22.76 6.53 -17.10
C LYS A 188 23.74 5.79 -18.02
N ARG A 189 24.04 4.55 -17.66
CA ARG A 189 24.86 3.61 -18.43
C ARG A 189 24.15 2.28 -18.49
N VAL A 190 24.27 1.57 -19.59
CA VAL A 190 23.68 0.24 -19.76
C VAL A 190 24.79 -0.75 -20.06
N ASP A 191 24.78 -1.87 -19.34
CA ASP A 191 25.66 -2.98 -19.64
C ASP A 191 25.19 -3.68 -20.93
N SER A 192 26.07 -3.69 -21.93
CA SER A 192 25.80 -4.26 -23.25
C SER A 192 25.50 -5.76 -23.24
N VAL A 193 25.91 -6.50 -22.19
CA VAL A 193 25.74 -7.95 -22.10
C VAL A 193 24.53 -8.34 -21.27
N THR A 194 24.36 -7.70 -20.11
CA THR A 194 23.30 -8.05 -19.14
C THR A 194 22.03 -7.21 -19.31
N GLY A 195 22.13 -6.05 -19.96
CA GLY A 195 21.06 -5.06 -20.01
C GLY A 195 20.79 -4.38 -18.66
N ASP A 196 21.65 -4.59 -17.65
CA ASP A 196 21.52 -3.92 -16.36
C ASP A 196 21.87 -2.43 -16.48
N VAL A 197 21.12 -1.62 -15.73
CA VAL A 197 21.23 -0.16 -15.74
C VAL A 197 22.11 0.28 -14.58
N TYR A 198 23.15 1.03 -14.90
CA TYR A 198 24.09 1.64 -13.96
C TYR A 198 24.02 3.17 -14.08
N HIS A 199 24.60 3.84 -13.09
CA HIS A 199 24.74 5.30 -13.13
C HIS A 199 26.14 5.68 -12.67
N VAL A 200 26.80 6.60 -13.38
CA VAL A 200 28.19 7.01 -13.11
C VAL A 200 28.41 7.40 -11.64
N ILE A 201 27.49 8.18 -11.08
CA ILE A 201 27.56 8.69 -9.69
C ILE A 201 26.75 7.84 -8.71
N PHE A 202 25.44 7.65 -8.95
CA PHE A 202 24.52 7.09 -7.95
C PHE A 202 24.52 5.56 -7.84
N SER A 203 24.99 4.84 -8.85
CA SER A 203 24.99 3.38 -8.88
C SER A 203 26.12 2.86 -9.78
N PRO A 204 27.39 3.10 -9.38
CA PRO A 204 28.53 2.61 -10.13
C PRO A 204 28.57 1.08 -10.09
N PRO A 205 29.14 0.42 -11.11
CA PRO A 205 29.34 -1.03 -11.08
C PRO A 205 30.37 -1.43 -10.03
N ASP A 206 30.08 -2.49 -9.27
CA ASP A 206 31.01 -3.04 -8.27
C ASP A 206 32.23 -3.73 -8.92
N ASP A 207 32.03 -4.36 -10.09
CA ASP A 207 33.07 -5.07 -10.83
C ASP A 207 33.71 -4.15 -11.90
N PRO A 208 35.04 -3.93 -11.87
CA PRO A 208 35.75 -3.16 -12.88
C PRO A 208 35.51 -3.62 -14.33
N ARG A 209 35.30 -4.93 -14.55
CA ARG A 209 35.02 -5.49 -15.89
C ARG A 209 33.67 -5.05 -16.42
N VAL A 210 32.70 -4.84 -15.55
CA VAL A 210 31.38 -4.31 -15.92
C VAL A 210 31.53 -2.84 -16.28
N ALA A 211 32.35 -2.08 -15.54
CA ALA A 211 32.62 -0.66 -15.81
C ALA A 211 33.16 -0.40 -17.22
N GLU A 212 34.07 -1.25 -17.71
CA GLU A 212 34.68 -1.10 -19.04
C GLU A 212 33.72 -1.38 -20.20
N ARG A 213 32.67 -2.19 -19.99
CA ARG A 213 31.69 -2.57 -21.04
C ARG A 213 30.38 -1.77 -21.00
N LEU A 214 30.29 -0.81 -20.08
CA LEU A 214 29.15 0.09 -19.97
C LEU A 214 29.10 1.02 -21.18
N VAL A 215 27.94 1.08 -21.83
CA VAL A 215 27.72 1.95 -22.98
C VAL A 215 26.72 3.04 -22.59
N GLU A 216 26.89 4.23 -23.16
CA GLU A 216 25.86 5.26 -23.13
C GLU A 216 24.64 4.81 -23.94
N GLU A 217 23.44 5.14 -23.46
CA GLU A 217 22.22 4.82 -24.19
C GLU A 217 22.21 5.58 -25.53
N LYS A 218 21.94 4.86 -26.63
CA LYS A 218 22.00 5.43 -27.99
C LYS A 218 20.90 6.48 -28.17
N GLY A 219 21.25 7.59 -28.82
CA GLY A 219 20.33 8.71 -29.12
C GLY A 219 20.55 9.89 -28.18
N GLY A 220 20.95 11.05 -28.73
CA GLY A 220 21.38 12.23 -27.97
C GLY A 220 20.55 12.49 -26.70
N VAL A 221 21.26 12.40 -25.56
CA VAL A 221 20.74 12.33 -24.19
C VAL A 221 19.65 13.36 -23.91
N GLN A 222 19.87 14.61 -24.31
CA GLN A 222 18.99 15.73 -23.98
C GLN A 222 17.69 15.73 -24.79
N PHE A 223 17.76 15.59 -26.11
CA PHE A 223 16.59 15.65 -26.99
C PHE A 223 15.65 14.46 -26.75
N HIS A 224 16.20 13.24 -26.64
CA HIS A 224 15.41 12.04 -26.40
C HIS A 224 14.72 12.09 -25.03
N MET A 225 15.40 12.59 -24.00
CA MET A 225 14.83 12.70 -22.66
C MET A 225 13.68 13.70 -22.60
N HIS A 226 13.81 14.86 -23.25
CA HIS A 226 12.73 15.86 -23.32
C HIS A 226 11.48 15.27 -23.98
N SER A 227 11.60 14.60 -25.13
CA SER A 227 10.45 13.98 -25.78
C SER A 227 9.79 12.90 -24.91
N LYS A 228 10.57 12.09 -24.16
CA LYS A 228 10.03 11.09 -23.24
C LYS A 228 9.30 11.72 -22.04
N LEU A 229 9.83 12.81 -21.49
CA LEU A 229 9.18 13.57 -20.41
C LEU A 229 7.87 14.23 -20.90
N GLU A 230 7.88 14.82 -22.09
CA GLU A 230 6.67 15.40 -22.69
C GLU A 230 5.57 14.35 -22.91
N ALA A 231 5.94 13.18 -23.44
CA ALA A 231 5.00 12.07 -23.62
C ALA A 231 4.44 11.59 -22.27
N TYR A 232 5.30 11.46 -21.26
CA TYR A 232 4.88 11.12 -19.90
C TYR A 232 3.86 12.13 -19.35
N HIS A 233 4.17 13.42 -19.38
CA HIS A 233 3.29 14.47 -18.84
C HIS A 233 1.96 14.57 -19.59
N ARG A 234 1.95 14.29 -20.89
CA ARG A 234 0.73 14.28 -21.72
C ARG A 234 -0.29 13.23 -21.29
N HIS A 235 0.18 12.04 -20.90
CA HIS A 235 -0.70 10.89 -20.62
C HIS A 235 -0.85 10.57 -19.12
N SER A 236 0.10 10.97 -18.28
CA SER A 236 0.18 10.57 -16.87
C SER A 236 -1.07 10.93 -16.08
N GLU A 237 -1.61 12.15 -16.20
CA GLU A 237 -2.81 12.56 -15.45
C GLU A 237 -4.05 11.72 -15.76
N GLN A 238 -4.26 11.36 -17.03
CA GLN A 238 -5.43 10.58 -17.44
C GLN A 238 -5.32 9.13 -16.98
N MET A 239 -4.12 8.56 -17.07
CA MET A 239 -3.84 7.21 -16.58
C MET A 239 -3.96 7.13 -15.05
N LEU A 240 -3.45 8.13 -14.32
CA LEU A 240 -3.54 8.18 -12.85
C LEU A 240 -4.97 8.21 -12.33
N LYS A 241 -5.93 8.77 -13.09
CA LYS A 241 -7.35 8.72 -12.74
C LYS A 241 -7.90 7.28 -12.69
N CYS A 242 -7.37 6.36 -13.48
CA CYS A 242 -7.79 4.96 -13.49
C CYS A 242 -7.37 4.19 -12.23
N TYR A 243 -6.35 4.68 -11.50
CA TYR A 243 -5.77 4.01 -10.33
C TYR A 243 -5.74 4.93 -9.09
N ALA A 244 -6.57 5.97 -9.06
CA ALA A 244 -6.52 7.00 -8.02
C ALA A 244 -6.63 6.43 -6.59
N ASP A 245 -7.46 5.40 -6.40
CA ASP A 245 -7.72 4.79 -5.09
C ASP A 245 -6.56 3.97 -4.54
N VAL A 246 -5.71 3.42 -5.44
CA VAL A 246 -4.58 2.54 -5.10
C VAL A 246 -3.22 3.21 -5.27
N THR A 247 -3.21 4.50 -5.64
CA THR A 247 -1.99 5.25 -5.95
C THR A 247 -1.37 5.90 -4.71
N LYS A 248 -0.07 5.68 -4.51
CA LYS A 248 0.74 6.41 -3.54
C LYS A 248 1.94 7.05 -4.21
N ARG A 249 2.17 8.33 -3.92
CA ARG A 249 3.25 9.15 -4.50
C ARG A 249 4.49 9.14 -3.63
N PHE A 250 5.65 9.04 -4.25
CA PHE A 250 6.97 9.06 -3.61
C PHE A 250 7.92 9.99 -4.36
N CYS A 251 8.64 10.83 -3.63
CA CYS A 251 9.73 11.60 -4.20
C CYS A 251 10.85 10.65 -4.64
N CYS A 252 11.30 10.74 -5.89
CA CYS A 252 12.46 10.00 -6.38
C CYS A 252 13.77 10.79 -6.22
N ASP A 253 13.71 12.07 -5.82
CA ASP A 253 14.88 12.90 -5.53
C ASP A 253 15.50 12.59 -4.15
N GLN A 254 15.83 11.32 -3.94
CA GLN A 254 16.46 10.79 -2.74
C GLN A 254 17.24 9.52 -3.07
N PRO A 255 18.13 9.04 -2.17
CA PRO A 255 18.82 7.76 -2.35
C PRO A 255 17.85 6.59 -2.56
N ILE A 256 18.28 5.62 -3.38
CA ILE A 256 17.43 4.47 -3.74
C ILE A 256 17.07 3.59 -2.53
N GLN A 257 17.95 3.52 -1.52
CA GLN A 257 17.70 2.78 -0.29
C GLN A 257 16.57 3.40 0.53
N ASP A 258 16.54 4.73 0.67
CA ASP A 258 15.49 5.44 1.41
C ASP A 258 14.14 5.29 0.70
N LEU A 259 14.15 5.42 -0.63
CA LEU A 259 12.98 5.17 -1.46
C LEU A 259 12.48 3.72 -1.31
N LEU A 260 13.38 2.73 -1.30
CA LEU A 260 13.04 1.33 -1.10
C LEU A 260 12.37 1.09 0.26
N VAL A 261 12.88 1.70 1.33
CA VAL A 261 12.29 1.59 2.68
C VAL A 261 10.89 2.23 2.69
N ALA A 262 10.75 3.43 2.16
CA ALA A 262 9.47 4.14 2.10
C ALA A 262 8.40 3.37 1.31
N VAL A 263 8.76 2.85 0.14
CA VAL A 263 7.85 2.04 -0.69
C VAL A 263 7.55 0.71 -0.02
N SER A 264 8.54 0.05 0.58
CA SER A 264 8.29 -1.20 1.33
C SER A 264 7.27 -1.00 2.44
N LEU A 265 7.38 0.09 3.21
CA LEU A 265 6.43 0.40 4.27
C LEU A 265 5.01 0.55 3.74
N PHE A 266 4.85 1.19 2.58
CA PHE A 266 3.55 1.30 1.91
C PHE A 266 3.02 -0.06 1.44
N LEU A 267 3.87 -0.89 0.84
CA LEU A 267 3.48 -2.24 0.40
C LEU A 267 3.11 -3.17 1.56
N ASP A 268 3.73 -2.97 2.73
CA ASP A 268 3.40 -3.66 3.97
C ASP A 268 2.14 -3.10 4.63
N THR A 269 1.67 -1.92 4.20
CA THR A 269 0.47 -1.29 4.74
C THR A 269 -0.75 -2.05 4.23
N ARG A 270 -1.47 -2.71 5.14
CA ARG A 270 -2.73 -3.38 4.79
C ARG A 270 -3.81 -2.35 4.47
N GLU A 271 -4.52 -2.54 3.37
CA GLU A 271 -5.73 -1.77 3.07
C GLU A 271 -6.75 -1.96 4.20
N ARG A 272 -7.54 -0.91 4.45
CA ARG A 272 -8.66 -1.03 5.40
C ARG A 272 -9.68 -2.00 4.81
N THR A 273 -9.97 -3.07 5.53
CA THR A 273 -11.02 -4.01 5.17
C THR A 273 -12.35 -3.28 5.04
N MET A 274 -13.22 -3.71 4.14
CA MET A 274 -14.60 -3.22 4.02
C MET A 274 -15.52 -3.66 5.18
N SER A 275 -14.94 -4.25 6.23
CA SER A 275 -15.64 -4.62 7.47
C SER A 275 -16.32 -3.38 8.09
N PRO A 276 -17.59 -3.48 8.53
CA PRO A 276 -18.26 -2.43 9.29
C PRO A 276 -17.47 -2.10 10.56
N HIS A 277 -16.63 -1.07 10.52
CA HIS A 277 -15.81 -0.67 11.65
C HIS A 277 -16.46 0.47 12.44
N ILE A 278 -16.23 0.46 13.75
CA ILE A 278 -16.45 1.64 14.60
C ILE A 278 -15.26 2.58 14.34
N PRO A 279 -15.49 3.85 13.95
CA PRO A 279 -14.40 4.74 13.55
C PRO A 279 -13.42 4.97 14.70
N ARG A 280 -12.13 4.68 14.44
CA ARG A 280 -11.01 5.03 15.33
C ARG A 280 -10.30 6.24 14.74
N VAL A 281 -10.49 7.40 15.37
CA VAL A 281 -9.95 8.67 14.90
C VAL A 281 -8.83 9.10 15.85
N VAL A 282 -7.65 9.39 15.28
CA VAL A 282 -6.52 9.96 16.00
C VAL A 282 -6.28 11.37 15.46
N LEU A 283 -6.35 12.38 16.31
CA LEU A 283 -6.03 13.76 15.94
C LEU A 283 -4.59 14.09 16.30
N LEU A 284 -3.77 14.34 15.29
CA LEU A 284 -2.35 14.73 15.41
C LEU A 284 -2.17 16.18 14.99
N GLY A 285 -1.24 16.88 15.65
CA GLY A 285 -0.97 18.30 15.38
C GLY A 285 -0.22 18.99 16.52
N PRO A 286 0.28 20.22 16.31
CA PRO A 286 1.07 20.96 17.30
C PRO A 286 0.27 21.41 18.52
N THR A 287 0.91 21.64 19.66
CA THR A 287 0.26 22.12 20.89
C THR A 287 -0.52 23.41 20.61
N GLY A 288 -1.75 23.52 21.14
CA GLY A 288 -2.62 24.68 20.89
C GLY A 288 -3.47 24.61 19.61
N SER A 289 -3.27 23.64 18.72
CA SER A 289 -4.05 23.51 17.46
C SER A 289 -5.53 23.09 17.64
N GLY A 290 -6.05 23.09 18.87
CA GLY A 290 -7.44 22.74 19.17
C GLY A 290 -7.79 21.25 19.10
N LYS A 291 -6.80 20.33 19.04
CA LYS A 291 -7.04 18.87 18.92
C LYS A 291 -8.02 18.32 19.95
N SER A 292 -7.83 18.63 21.22
CA SER A 292 -8.69 18.12 22.30
C SER A 292 -10.12 18.66 22.20
N LEU A 293 -10.28 19.92 21.80
CA LEU A 293 -11.59 20.53 21.59
C LEU A 293 -12.30 19.88 20.40
N GLN A 294 -11.59 19.70 19.27
CA GLN A 294 -12.14 19.03 18.10
C GLN A 294 -12.47 17.56 18.40
N ALA A 295 -11.63 16.85 19.16
CA ALA A 295 -11.91 15.49 19.60
C ALA A 295 -13.19 15.42 20.45
N ALA A 296 -13.38 16.36 21.38
CA ALA A 296 -14.60 16.45 22.19
C ALA A 296 -15.85 16.74 21.35
N GLN A 297 -15.77 17.70 20.42
CA GLN A 297 -16.89 18.05 19.52
C GLN A 297 -17.24 16.89 18.57
N LEU A 298 -16.25 16.18 18.05
CA LEU A 298 -16.47 14.99 17.22
C LEU A 298 -17.06 13.85 18.06
N ALA A 299 -16.57 13.64 19.28
CA ALA A 299 -17.09 12.66 20.21
C ALA A 299 -18.57 12.89 20.53
N GLU A 300 -18.95 14.14 20.81
CA GLU A 300 -20.34 14.52 21.05
C GLU A 300 -21.21 14.33 19.79
N LYS A 301 -20.78 14.90 18.66
CA LYS A 301 -21.54 14.88 17.39
C LYS A 301 -21.79 13.46 16.89
N TYR A 302 -20.75 12.62 16.91
CA TYR A 302 -20.83 11.24 16.40
C TYR A 302 -21.13 10.21 17.48
N ARG A 303 -21.29 10.65 18.75
CA ARG A 303 -21.52 9.78 19.92
C ARG A 303 -20.46 8.68 20.04
N ILE A 304 -19.20 9.05 19.87
CA ILE A 304 -18.04 8.16 20.02
C ILE A 304 -17.26 8.52 21.29
N VAL A 305 -16.50 7.57 21.84
CA VAL A 305 -15.75 7.79 23.09
C VAL A 305 -14.54 8.70 22.80
N ASN A 306 -14.47 9.84 23.49
CA ASN A 306 -13.27 10.66 23.49
C ASN A 306 -12.24 10.07 24.46
N VAL A 307 -11.03 9.80 23.99
CA VAL A 307 -9.91 9.31 24.80
C VAL A 307 -8.83 10.37 24.83
N ASP A 308 -8.82 11.20 25.87
CA ASP A 308 -7.74 12.18 26.10
C ASP A 308 -6.63 11.57 26.95
N CYS A 309 -5.51 11.26 26.29
CA CYS A 309 -4.32 10.72 26.94
C CYS A 309 -3.78 11.62 28.06
N SER A 310 -3.87 12.94 27.92
CA SER A 310 -3.39 13.89 28.93
C SER A 310 -4.21 13.81 30.21
N HIS A 311 -5.53 13.65 30.05
CA HIS A 311 -6.44 13.49 31.19
C HIS A 311 -6.26 12.14 31.87
N LEU A 312 -6.10 11.06 31.10
CA LEU A 312 -5.82 9.72 31.62
C LEU A 312 -4.49 9.70 32.40
N LEU A 313 -3.44 10.32 31.88
CA LEU A 313 -2.15 10.44 32.58
C LEU A 313 -2.29 11.19 33.91
N LYS A 314 -3.02 12.31 33.94
CA LYS A 314 -3.30 13.07 35.17
C LYS A 314 -4.06 12.22 36.20
N GLN A 315 -5.04 11.43 35.76
CA GLN A 315 -5.78 10.53 36.66
C GLN A 315 -4.88 9.42 37.24
N VAL A 316 -3.99 8.84 36.43
CA VAL A 316 -3.04 7.80 36.88
C VAL A 316 -1.99 8.36 37.86
N LEU A 317 -1.55 9.60 37.67
CA LEU A 317 -0.64 10.29 38.59
C LEU A 317 -1.33 10.64 39.91
N ALA A 318 -2.60 11.08 39.85
CA ALA A 318 -3.41 11.42 41.02
C ALA A 318 -3.83 10.20 41.85
N SER A 319 -4.04 9.04 41.21
CA SER A 319 -4.45 7.81 41.88
C SER A 319 -3.36 7.16 42.73
N GLY A 320 -2.11 7.64 42.64
CA GLY A 320 -1.00 7.12 43.44
C GLY A 320 -0.58 5.69 43.11
N SER A 321 -1.06 5.15 41.98
CA SER A 321 -0.73 3.79 41.50
C SER A 321 0.78 3.58 41.35
N THR A 322 1.22 2.32 41.41
CA THR A 322 2.63 1.94 41.18
C THR A 322 3.15 2.48 39.83
N LEU A 323 2.30 2.43 38.79
CA LEU A 323 2.57 3.02 37.48
C LEU A 323 2.71 4.55 37.57
N GLY A 324 1.81 5.23 38.29
CA GLY A 324 1.87 6.67 38.51
C GLY A 324 3.17 7.10 39.21
N GLN A 325 3.66 6.33 40.19
CA GLN A 325 4.93 6.62 40.86
C GLN A 325 6.14 6.48 39.94
N GLN A 326 6.13 5.50 39.03
CA GLN A 326 7.18 5.33 38.00
C GLN A 326 7.13 6.44 36.94
N MET A 327 5.95 6.98 36.64
CA MET A 327 5.77 8.02 35.62
C MET A 327 6.01 9.46 36.11
N LYS A 328 5.87 9.73 37.42
CA LYS A 328 6.17 11.04 38.05
C LYS A 328 7.50 11.69 37.61
N PRO A 329 8.66 11.00 37.67
CA PRO A 329 9.93 11.61 37.29
C PRO A 329 10.01 12.00 35.80
N PHE A 330 9.22 11.38 34.93
CA PHE A 330 9.15 11.73 33.50
C PHE A 330 8.18 12.87 33.23
N HIS A 331 7.04 12.92 33.93
CA HIS A 331 6.08 14.01 33.84
C HIS A 331 6.72 15.35 34.25
N ASP A 332 7.43 15.36 35.38
CA ASP A 332 8.01 16.59 35.95
C ASP A 332 9.20 17.12 35.15
N LYS A 333 9.83 16.26 34.33
CA LYS A 333 10.99 16.62 33.51
C LYS A 333 10.62 17.11 32.11
N HIS A 334 9.43 16.78 31.58
CA HIS A 334 9.11 16.96 30.15
C HIS A 334 7.81 17.74 29.88
N MET A 335 7.01 18.04 30.91
CA MET A 335 5.87 18.95 30.79
C MET A 335 6.17 20.22 31.60
N PRO A 336 6.42 21.39 30.96
CA PRO A 336 6.60 22.61 31.73
C PRO A 336 5.29 22.88 32.47
N SER A 337 5.33 22.84 33.79
CA SER A 337 4.42 23.62 34.62
C SER A 337 4.42 25.03 34.04
N THR A 338 3.24 25.58 33.78
CA THR A 338 3.04 26.97 33.34
C THR A 338 3.53 27.94 34.42
N SER A 339 4.85 28.02 34.61
CA SER A 339 5.61 28.95 35.44
C SER A 339 7.06 28.44 35.55
N SER A 340 7.87 28.58 34.50
CA SER A 340 9.30 28.93 34.58
C SER A 340 9.99 28.78 33.23
N ASN A 341 10.69 29.84 32.82
CA ASN A 341 11.68 29.84 31.75
C ASN A 341 12.75 28.76 32.00
N ASN A 342 12.93 27.82 31.07
CA ASN A 342 14.26 27.54 30.54
C ASN A 342 14.24 26.66 29.28
N ASN A 343 15.12 27.02 28.35
CA ASN A 343 15.40 26.34 27.09
C ASN A 343 16.16 25.02 27.30
N ASN A 344 16.04 24.16 26.27
CA ASN A 344 16.83 22.96 25.96
C ASN A 344 16.54 21.66 26.73
N ALA A 345 15.78 20.77 26.08
CA ALA A 345 16.21 19.39 25.80
C ALA A 345 15.21 18.70 24.84
N MET A 346 15.66 18.40 23.63
CA MET A 346 15.01 17.40 22.76
C MET A 346 15.32 16.03 23.39
N ASN A 347 14.31 15.24 23.77
CA ASN A 347 14.52 13.83 24.09
C ASN A 347 13.37 12.97 23.52
N VAL A 348 13.79 11.94 22.81
CA VAL A 348 12.99 10.98 22.06
C VAL A 348 12.58 9.85 23.01
N PHE A 349 11.28 9.54 23.08
CA PHE A 349 10.80 8.33 23.74
C PHE A 349 11.05 7.11 22.85
N SER A 350 11.47 5.98 23.44
CA SER A 350 11.42 4.68 22.74
C SER A 350 9.96 4.26 22.54
N ILE A 351 9.62 3.77 21.35
CA ILE A 351 8.27 3.34 20.97
C ILE A 351 7.74 2.24 21.90
N ASP A 352 8.63 1.43 22.46
CA ASP A 352 8.29 0.30 23.34
C ASP A 352 7.74 0.76 24.71
N ASP A 353 8.24 1.88 25.23
CA ASP A 353 7.78 2.45 26.51
C ASP A 353 6.39 3.08 26.37
N LEU A 354 6.11 3.66 25.20
CA LEU A 354 4.78 4.21 24.89
C LEU A 354 3.77 3.08 24.68
N ALA A 355 4.16 2.00 24.00
CA ALA A 355 3.30 0.86 23.72
C ALA A 355 2.90 0.10 25.00
N SER A 356 3.84 -0.10 25.93
CA SER A 356 3.57 -0.77 27.20
C SER A 356 2.63 0.05 28.09
N THR A 357 2.82 1.37 28.14
CA THR A 357 1.97 2.31 28.86
C THR A 357 0.54 2.30 28.29
N VAL A 358 0.39 2.44 26.98
CA VAL A 358 -0.93 2.43 26.31
C VAL A 358 -1.62 1.07 26.51
N ALA A 359 -0.88 -0.04 26.42
CA ALA A 359 -1.43 -1.38 26.63
C ALA A 359 -1.96 -1.57 28.06
N CYS A 360 -1.28 -1.00 29.06
CA CYS A 360 -1.72 -1.06 30.45
C CYS A 360 -3.00 -0.23 30.67
N THR A 361 -3.03 1.01 30.15
CA THR A 361 -4.19 1.90 30.26
C THR A 361 -5.42 1.32 29.54
N VAL A 362 -5.25 0.71 28.37
CA VAL A 362 -6.33 0.02 27.64
C VAL A 362 -6.84 -1.21 28.41
N ARG A 363 -5.96 -1.92 29.13
CA ARG A 363 -6.33 -3.10 29.93
C ARG A 363 -7.17 -2.70 31.15
N ASP A 364 -6.85 -1.57 31.80
CA ASP A 364 -7.62 -1.08 32.93
C ASP A 364 -8.93 -0.39 32.51
N LEU A 365 -8.96 0.28 31.36
CA LEU A 365 -10.19 0.75 30.73
C LEU A 365 -11.14 -0.41 30.38
N LYS A 366 -10.61 -1.55 29.89
CA LYS A 366 -11.42 -2.75 29.63
C LYS A 366 -12.14 -3.27 30.88
N LYS A 367 -11.50 -3.19 32.06
CA LYS A 367 -12.11 -3.62 33.33
C LYS A 367 -13.24 -2.69 33.79
N GLN A 368 -13.17 -1.40 33.42
CA GLN A 368 -14.20 -0.42 33.76
C GLN A 368 -15.40 -0.43 32.78
N ILE A 369 -15.17 -0.89 31.54
CA ILE A 369 -16.19 -0.88 30.47
C ILE A 369 -16.99 -2.20 30.40
N THR A 370 -16.52 -3.30 31.01
CA THR A 370 -17.34 -4.52 31.18
C THR A 370 -18.18 -4.43 32.46
N PRO A 371 -19.50 -4.17 32.38
CA PRO A 371 -20.38 -4.55 33.48
C PRO A 371 -20.47 -6.08 33.51
N THR A 372 -20.56 -6.64 34.72
CA THR A 372 -21.06 -8.01 34.97
C THR A 372 -22.33 -8.30 34.20
#